data_AF-A0AAP9UUR8-F1
#
_entry.id   AF-A0AAP9UUR8-F1
#
_cell.length_a   1.000
_cell.length_b   1.000
_cell.length_c   1.000
_cell.angle_alpha   90.00
_cell.angle_beta   90.00
_cell.angle_gamma   90.00
#
_symmetry.space_group_name_H-M   'P 1'
#
loop_
_entity.id
_entity.type
_entity.pdbx_description
1 polymer ?
#
loop_
_entity_poly.entity_id
_entity_poly.type
_entity_poly.pdbx_seq_one_letter_code
_entity_poly.pdbx_strand_id
1 'polypeptide(L)'
;MKDKERSIFEDLLPLYHEGLLSKETAEWIEEAAENDEELQKLLKMSEDELPKEHIESSVHEGQMFKRINRKLSLYQLMFMAISFFLAIRTSLLNESFGFILWYAVLGFAGYLFFRDMKLVMLLTYAPIFVWGMGDILAEWDASGGTGVVEHLLYAVFGAFVLAVIHCFFAAVGMMIGWLFLKLKERYDEKESLV
;
A
#
# COMPACT_ATOMS: atom_id res chain seq x y z
N MET A 1 60.83 -10.69 1.88
CA MET A 1 59.83 -10.48 2.93
C MET A 1 59.57 -11.80 3.66
N LYS A 2 59.25 -11.82 4.96
CA LYS A 2 58.91 -13.09 5.65
C LYS A 2 57.48 -13.49 5.25
N ASP A 3 57.22 -14.77 4.94
CA ASP A 3 55.89 -15.28 4.54
C ASP A 3 54.73 -14.79 5.43
N LYS A 4 55.02 -14.55 6.72
CA LYS A 4 54.08 -14.01 7.69
C LYS A 4 53.64 -12.57 7.40
N GLU A 5 54.55 -11.71 6.97
CA GLU A 5 54.26 -10.31 6.63
C GLU A 5 53.39 -10.23 5.36
N ARG A 6 53.62 -11.13 4.40
CA ARG A 6 52.80 -11.26 3.19
C ARG A 6 51.36 -11.67 3.50
N SER A 7 51.18 -12.67 4.35
CA SER A 7 49.84 -13.11 4.78
C SER A 7 49.07 -11.99 5.47
N ILE A 8 49.75 -11.18 6.29
CA ILE A 8 49.13 -10.03 6.97
C ILE A 8 48.74 -8.95 5.95
N PHE A 9 49.57 -8.70 4.93
CA PHE A 9 49.26 -7.76 3.86
C PHE A 9 48.00 -8.18 3.08
N GLU A 10 47.91 -9.45 2.68
CA GLU A 10 46.76 -10.00 1.94
C GLU A 10 45.47 -9.94 2.77
N ASP A 11 45.53 -10.22 4.08
CA ASP A 11 44.38 -10.12 4.98
C ASP A 11 43.89 -8.68 5.20
N LEU A 12 44.79 -7.70 5.16
CA LEU A 12 44.47 -6.28 5.39
C LEU A 12 44.01 -5.55 4.12
N LEU A 13 44.28 -6.11 2.94
CA LEU A 13 43.96 -5.51 1.65
C LEU A 13 42.47 -5.14 1.46
N PRO A 14 41.49 -6.00 1.84
CA PRO A 14 40.08 -5.64 1.74
C PRO A 14 39.70 -4.47 2.66
N LEU A 15 40.26 -4.44 3.88
CA LEU A 15 40.00 -3.38 4.85
C LEU A 15 40.63 -2.04 4.44
N TYR A 16 41.78 -2.10 3.75
CA TYR A 16 42.41 -0.93 3.13
C TYR A 16 41.48 -0.32 2.05
N HIS A 17 40.96 -1.17 1.14
CA HIS A 17 40.04 -0.74 0.08
C HIS A 17 38.74 -0.12 0.62
N GLU A 18 38.20 -0.66 1.71
CA GLU A 18 37.00 -0.12 2.37
C GLU A 18 37.26 1.13 3.23
N GLY A 19 38.52 1.59 3.34
CA GLY A 19 38.90 2.74 4.16
C GLY A 19 38.73 2.52 5.67
N LEU A 20 38.76 1.26 6.12
CA LEU A 20 38.48 0.84 7.49
C LEU A 20 39.74 0.67 8.34
N LEU A 21 40.93 0.84 7.75
CA LEU A 21 42.19 0.78 8.48
C LEU A 21 42.51 2.08 9.21
N SER A 22 43.21 1.95 10.34
CA SER A 22 43.85 3.09 11.00
C SER A 22 44.95 3.67 10.10
N LYS A 23 45.19 4.99 10.22
CA LYS A 23 46.18 5.72 9.40
C LYS A 23 47.57 5.07 9.40
N GLU A 24 48.04 4.67 10.57
CA GLU A 24 49.34 3.99 10.73
C GLU A 24 49.42 2.66 9.96
N THR A 25 48.32 1.91 9.90
CA THR A 25 48.26 0.62 9.19
C THR A 25 48.11 0.82 7.68
N ALA A 26 47.43 1.89 7.25
CA ALA A 26 47.35 2.27 5.85
C ALA A 26 48.70 2.73 5.30
N GLU A 27 49.43 3.56 6.04
CA GLU A 27 50.80 3.99 5.70
C GLU A 27 51.76 2.79 5.62
N TRP A 28 51.61 1.81 6.51
CA TRP A 28 52.38 0.57 6.46
C TRP A 28 52.11 -0.27 5.19
N ILE A 29 50.85 -0.33 4.72
CA ILE A 29 50.50 -1.02 3.46
C ILE A 29 51.15 -0.34 2.26
N GLU A 30 51.13 1.00 2.22
CA GLU A 30 51.74 1.79 1.14
C GLU A 30 53.27 1.62 1.11
N GLU A 31 53.93 1.68 2.27
CA GLU A 31 55.37 1.48 2.40
C GLU A 31 55.79 0.04 2.08
N ALA A 32 55.00 -0.96 2.48
CA ALA A 32 55.24 -2.36 2.15
C ALA A 32 55.11 -2.63 0.65
N ALA A 33 54.14 -2.01 -0.02
CA ALA A 33 53.92 -2.13 -1.46
C ALA A 33 54.96 -1.35 -2.29
N GLU A 34 55.52 -0.25 -1.78
CA GLU A 34 56.59 0.51 -2.46
C GLU A 34 57.90 -0.28 -2.56
N ASN A 35 58.17 -1.13 -1.57
CA ASN A 35 59.41 -1.89 -1.45
C ASN A 35 59.38 -3.28 -2.10
N ASP A 36 58.22 -3.75 -2.60
CA ASP A 36 58.06 -5.09 -3.19
C ASP A 36 57.16 -5.06 -4.43
N GLU A 37 57.74 -5.37 -5.60
CA GLU A 37 57.03 -5.39 -6.89
C GLU A 37 55.84 -6.36 -6.92
N GLU A 38 55.88 -7.44 -6.13
CA GLU A 38 54.81 -8.43 -6.08
C GLU A 38 53.61 -7.90 -5.30
N LEU A 39 53.85 -7.20 -4.18
CA LEU A 39 52.80 -6.56 -3.39
C LEU A 39 52.20 -5.34 -4.09
N GLN A 40 53.03 -4.57 -4.79
CA GLN A 40 52.56 -3.46 -5.62
C GLN A 40 51.57 -3.93 -6.69
N LYS A 41 51.80 -5.13 -7.25
CA LYS A 41 50.90 -5.75 -8.21
C LYS A 41 49.59 -6.20 -7.56
N LEU A 42 49.64 -6.76 -6.36
CA LEU A 42 48.44 -7.18 -5.62
C LEU A 42 47.56 -5.98 -5.23
N LEU A 43 48.16 -4.88 -4.78
CA LEU A 43 47.45 -3.64 -4.47
C LEU A 43 46.70 -3.11 -5.70
N LYS A 44 47.39 -3.01 -6.84
CA LYS A 44 46.78 -2.59 -8.11
C LYS A 44 45.65 -3.50 -8.58
N MET A 45 45.80 -4.82 -8.42
CA MET A 45 44.75 -5.79 -8.77
C MET A 45 43.54 -5.73 -7.84
N SER A 46 43.70 -5.24 -6.60
CA SER A 46 42.60 -5.06 -5.65
C SER A 46 41.83 -3.75 -5.81
N GLU A 47 42.42 -2.76 -6.48
CA GLU A 47 41.75 -1.49 -6.86
C GLU A 47 40.84 -1.65 -8.07
N ASP A 48 41.05 -2.69 -8.89
CA ASP A 48 40.18 -3.00 -10.02
C ASP A 48 38.83 -3.49 -9.49
N GLU A 49 37.79 -2.66 -9.62
CA GLU A 49 36.41 -3.06 -9.34
C GLU A 49 36.08 -4.34 -10.12
N LEU A 50 35.85 -5.44 -9.40
CA LEU A 50 35.34 -6.67 -10.01
C LEU A 50 34.10 -6.32 -10.84
N PRO A 51 34.04 -6.70 -12.12
CA PRO A 51 32.85 -6.45 -12.93
C PRO A 51 31.68 -7.11 -12.22
N LYS A 52 30.80 -6.29 -11.63
CA LYS A 52 29.58 -6.74 -10.98
C LYS A 52 28.75 -7.41 -12.06
N GLU A 53 28.72 -8.74 -12.09
CA GLU A 53 27.79 -9.45 -12.93
C GLU A 53 26.38 -9.02 -12.50
N HIS A 54 25.75 -8.23 -13.35
CA HIS A 54 24.35 -7.88 -13.23
C HIS A 54 23.57 -9.18 -13.46
N ILE A 55 23.32 -9.93 -12.39
CA ILE A 55 22.41 -11.08 -12.46
C ILE A 55 21.03 -10.50 -12.74
N GLU A 56 20.62 -10.48 -14.01
CA GLU A 56 19.24 -10.23 -14.38
C GLU A 56 18.39 -11.36 -13.77
N SER A 57 17.70 -11.05 -12.67
CA SER A 57 16.66 -11.92 -12.15
C SER A 57 15.61 -12.11 -13.25
N SER A 58 15.51 -13.35 -13.75
CA SER A 58 14.49 -13.76 -14.72
C SER A 58 13.06 -13.71 -14.16
N VAL A 59 12.91 -13.37 -12.87
CA VAL A 59 11.64 -13.11 -12.22
C VAL A 59 11.45 -11.59 -12.16
N HIS A 60 10.52 -11.09 -12.98
CA HIS A 60 10.01 -9.72 -12.83
C HIS A 60 9.32 -9.55 -11.47
N GLU A 61 10.09 -9.29 -10.42
CA GLU A 61 9.62 -9.07 -9.04
C GLU A 61 8.47 -8.06 -9.02
N GLY A 62 8.59 -6.96 -9.75
CA GLY A 62 7.52 -5.95 -9.85
C GLY A 62 6.19 -6.49 -10.37
N GLN A 63 6.19 -7.44 -11.30
CA GLN A 63 4.96 -8.06 -11.80
C GLN A 63 4.38 -9.09 -10.82
N MET A 64 5.24 -9.81 -10.10
CA MET A 64 4.83 -10.79 -9.11
C MET A 64 4.22 -10.11 -7.88
N PHE A 65 4.88 -9.08 -7.34
CA PHE A 65 4.35 -8.27 -6.24
C PHE A 65 3.05 -7.55 -6.62
N LYS A 66 2.92 -7.02 -7.85
CA LYS A 66 1.67 -6.41 -8.33
C LYS A 66 0.52 -7.41 -8.37
N ARG A 67 0.78 -8.65 -8.81
CA ARG A 67 -0.24 -9.70 -8.89
C ARG A 67 -0.64 -10.21 -7.50
N ILE A 68 0.31 -10.32 -6.56
CA ILE A 68 0.07 -10.69 -5.16
C ILE A 68 -0.74 -9.60 -4.46
N ASN A 69 -0.33 -8.33 -4.58
CA ASN A 69 -1.03 -7.20 -3.98
C ASN A 69 -2.45 -7.06 -4.52
N ARG A 70 -2.69 -7.35 -5.81
CA ARG A 70 -4.04 -7.36 -6.38
C ARG A 70 -4.93 -8.46 -5.78
N LYS A 71 -4.40 -9.67 -5.57
CA LYS A 71 -5.14 -10.77 -4.92
C LYS A 71 -5.42 -10.46 -3.46
N LEU A 72 -4.43 -9.93 -2.75
CA LEU A 72 -4.57 -9.54 -1.34
C LEU A 72 -5.62 -8.41 -1.19
N SER A 73 -5.58 -7.46 -2.11
CA SER A 73 -6.56 -6.39 -2.21
C SER A 73 -7.98 -6.94 -2.41
N LEU A 74 -8.17 -7.93 -3.29
CA LEU A 74 -9.46 -8.56 -3.47
C LEU A 74 -9.98 -9.22 -2.19
N TYR A 75 -9.13 -9.96 -1.47
CA TYR A 75 -9.53 -10.59 -0.21
C TYR A 75 -9.85 -9.55 0.87
N GLN A 76 -9.07 -8.47 0.96
CA GLN A 76 -9.35 -7.36 1.88
C GLN A 76 -10.68 -6.67 1.55
N LEU A 77 -11.00 -6.52 0.27
CA LEU A 77 -12.31 -6.01 -0.15
C LEU A 77 -13.44 -6.94 0.27
N MET A 78 -13.29 -8.25 0.06
CA MET A 78 -14.30 -9.23 0.45
C MET A 78 -14.51 -9.23 1.96
N PHE A 79 -13.43 -9.23 2.75
CA PHE A 79 -13.52 -9.14 4.21
C PHE A 79 -14.16 -7.83 4.65
N MET A 80 -13.77 -6.70 4.07
CA MET A 80 -14.35 -5.39 4.36
C MET A 80 -15.85 -5.38 4.08
N ALA A 81 -16.28 -5.88 2.91
CA ALA A 81 -17.69 -5.97 2.54
C ALA A 81 -18.48 -6.88 3.49
N ILE A 82 -17.93 -8.04 3.87
CA ILE A 82 -18.57 -8.97 4.82
C ILE A 82 -18.68 -8.33 6.21
N SER A 83 -17.61 -7.69 6.71
CA SER A 83 -17.61 -6.99 7.99
C SER A 83 -18.61 -5.84 8.01
N PHE A 84 -18.71 -5.10 6.91
CA PHE A 84 -19.67 -4.01 6.79
C PHE A 84 -21.11 -4.53 6.71
N PHE A 85 -21.35 -5.61 5.96
CA PHE A 85 -22.65 -6.28 5.90
C PHE A 85 -23.09 -6.79 7.28
N LEU A 86 -22.17 -7.39 8.03
CA LEU A 86 -22.43 -7.82 9.39
C LEU A 86 -22.73 -6.62 10.30
N ALA A 87 -21.97 -5.53 10.18
CA ALA A 87 -22.20 -4.30 10.92
C ALA A 87 -23.57 -3.66 10.61
N ILE A 88 -24.03 -3.68 9.35
CA ILE A 88 -25.38 -3.23 8.96
C ILE A 88 -26.44 -4.01 9.74
N ARG A 89 -26.35 -5.35 9.71
CA ARG A 89 -27.29 -6.24 10.40
C ARG A 89 -27.33 -5.98 11.90
N THR A 90 -26.17 -5.87 12.53
CA THR A 90 -26.07 -5.67 13.99
C THR A 90 -26.45 -4.26 14.43
N SER A 91 -26.18 -3.25 13.60
CA SER A 91 -26.47 -1.85 13.94
C SER A 91 -27.94 -1.49 13.72
N LEU A 92 -28.61 -2.09 12.73
CA LEU A 92 -30.06 -1.98 12.54
C LEU A 92 -30.83 -2.63 13.70
N LEU A 93 -30.31 -3.75 14.24
CA LEU A 93 -30.82 -4.36 15.47
C LEU A 93 -30.74 -3.46 16.70
N ASN A 94 -29.97 -2.37 16.65
CA ASN A 94 -29.68 -1.48 17.78
C ASN A 94 -30.07 -0.01 17.53
N GLU A 95 -30.79 0.29 16.44
CA GLU A 95 -31.23 1.65 16.02
C GLU A 95 -30.15 2.75 16.11
N SER A 96 -28.88 2.40 15.91
CA SER A 96 -27.78 3.34 16.11
C SER A 96 -27.64 4.28 14.91
N PHE A 97 -28.05 5.54 15.08
CA PHE A 97 -27.78 6.66 14.17
C PHE A 97 -26.28 6.79 13.82
N GLY A 98 -25.38 6.28 14.68
CA GLY A 98 -23.93 6.28 14.45
C GLY A 98 -23.47 5.38 13.30
N PHE A 99 -24.32 4.47 12.81
CA PHE A 99 -23.99 3.61 11.67
C PHE A 99 -23.66 4.42 10.41
N ILE A 100 -24.33 5.55 10.23
CA ILE A 100 -24.13 6.40 9.05
C ILE A 100 -22.71 6.98 8.97
N LEU A 101 -22.07 7.21 10.13
CA LEU A 101 -20.70 7.72 10.21
C LEU A 101 -19.67 6.69 9.76
N TRP A 102 -19.97 5.39 9.85
CA TRP A 102 -19.07 4.35 9.35
C TRP A 102 -18.88 4.43 7.84
N TYR A 103 -19.82 5.01 7.10
CA TYR A 103 -19.64 5.26 5.68
C TYR A 103 -18.57 6.29 5.39
N ALA A 104 -18.31 7.25 6.30
CA ALA A 104 -17.15 8.14 6.17
C ALA A 104 -15.84 7.35 6.33
N VAL A 105 -15.78 6.41 7.27
CA VAL A 105 -14.60 5.53 7.41
C VAL A 105 -14.43 4.65 6.17
N LEU A 106 -15.52 4.09 5.64
CA LEU A 106 -15.50 3.27 4.43
C LEU A 106 -15.11 4.08 3.19
N GLY A 107 -15.59 5.31 3.06
CA GLY A 107 -15.18 6.24 2.01
C GLY A 107 -13.70 6.59 2.08
N PHE A 108 -13.18 6.84 3.28
CA PHE A 108 -11.76 7.11 3.53
C PHE A 108 -10.88 5.90 3.17
N ALA A 109 -11.15 4.75 3.78
CA ALA A 109 -10.37 3.53 3.57
C ALA A 109 -10.48 3.03 2.12
N GLY A 110 -11.70 3.07 1.57
CA GLY A 110 -11.97 2.73 0.18
C GLY A 110 -11.19 3.61 -0.79
N TYR A 111 -11.11 4.91 -0.52
CA TYR A 111 -10.33 5.81 -1.39
C TYR A 111 -8.83 5.58 -1.30
N LEU A 112 -8.27 5.42 -0.10
CA LEU A 112 -6.84 5.12 0.07
C LEU A 112 -6.43 3.84 -0.66
N PHE A 113 -7.35 2.88 -0.72
CA PHE A 113 -7.13 1.58 -1.31
C PHE A 113 -7.31 1.55 -2.83
N PHE A 114 -8.45 2.03 -3.32
CA PHE A 114 -8.79 1.98 -4.74
C PHE A 114 -8.19 3.13 -5.54
N ARG A 115 -7.94 4.28 -4.91
CA ARG A 115 -7.53 5.54 -5.55
C ARG A 115 -8.45 6.01 -6.68
N ASP A 116 -9.66 5.48 -6.76
CA ASP A 116 -10.68 5.83 -7.74
C ASP A 116 -11.96 6.25 -7.03
N MET A 117 -12.34 7.52 -7.21
CA MET A 117 -13.54 8.10 -6.59
C MET A 117 -14.82 7.44 -7.10
N LYS A 118 -14.89 7.10 -8.39
CA LYS A 118 -16.09 6.50 -8.98
C LYS A 118 -16.33 5.11 -8.42
N LEU A 119 -15.25 4.34 -8.22
CA LEU A 119 -15.33 3.00 -7.65
C LEU A 119 -15.83 3.05 -6.21
N VAL A 120 -15.29 3.94 -5.38
CA VAL A 120 -15.74 4.12 -3.99
C VAL A 120 -17.21 4.53 -3.90
N MET A 121 -17.64 5.45 -4.75
CA MET A 121 -19.05 5.88 -4.82
C MET A 121 -19.97 4.74 -5.28
N LEU A 122 -19.56 3.96 -6.28
CA LEU A 122 -20.32 2.80 -6.74
C LEU A 122 -20.44 1.73 -5.64
N LEU A 123 -19.34 1.45 -4.94
CA LEU A 123 -19.26 0.45 -3.87
C LEU A 123 -20.14 0.83 -2.66
N THR A 124 -20.34 2.11 -2.42
CA THR A 124 -21.24 2.58 -1.35
C THR A 124 -22.68 2.68 -1.82
N TYR A 125 -22.93 3.19 -3.02
CA TYR A 125 -24.28 3.38 -3.53
C TYR A 125 -25.01 2.05 -3.80
N ALA A 126 -24.40 1.17 -4.60
CA ALA A 126 -25.11 0.02 -5.17
C ALA A 126 -25.61 -0.98 -4.11
N PRO A 127 -24.81 -1.37 -3.10
CA PRO A 127 -25.29 -2.31 -2.08
C PRO A 127 -26.44 -1.74 -1.25
N ILE A 128 -26.39 -0.45 -0.88
CA ILE A 128 -27.42 0.20 -0.09
C ILE A 128 -28.69 0.37 -0.90
N PHE A 129 -28.57 0.75 -2.18
CA PHE A 129 -29.71 0.90 -3.06
C PHE A 129 -30.42 -0.44 -3.26
N VAL A 130 -29.68 -1.51 -3.58
CA VAL A 130 -30.26 -2.85 -3.76
C VAL A 130 -30.88 -3.36 -2.45
N TRP A 131 -30.19 -3.14 -1.32
CA TRP A 131 -30.70 -3.52 -0.02
C TRP A 131 -31.99 -2.79 0.35
N GLY A 132 -31.97 -1.46 0.33
CA GLY A 132 -33.12 -0.63 0.68
C GLY A 132 -34.32 -0.89 -0.23
N MET A 133 -34.07 -1.17 -1.50
CA MET A 133 -35.14 -1.57 -2.43
C MET A 133 -35.73 -2.92 -2.05
N GLY A 134 -34.89 -3.91 -1.72
CA GLY A 134 -35.36 -5.23 -1.28
C GLY A 134 -36.13 -5.18 0.05
N ASP A 135 -35.69 -4.34 0.98
CA ASP A 135 -36.31 -4.15 2.29
C ASP A 135 -37.73 -3.55 2.16
N ILE A 136 -37.85 -2.44 1.41
CA ILE A 136 -39.14 -1.79 1.18
C ILE A 136 -40.10 -2.70 0.40
N LEU A 137 -39.60 -3.40 -0.64
CA LEU A 137 -40.42 -4.32 -1.42
C LEU A 137 -40.90 -5.54 -0.62
N ALA A 138 -40.13 -5.98 0.38
CA ALA A 138 -40.50 -7.09 1.25
C ALA A 138 -41.64 -6.73 2.22
N GLU A 139 -41.83 -5.45 2.52
CA GLU A 139 -42.92 -4.94 3.34
C GLU A 139 -44.22 -4.72 2.55
N TRP A 140 -44.28 -5.10 1.28
CA TRP A 140 -45.49 -4.93 0.49
C TRP A 140 -46.65 -5.76 1.04
N ASP A 141 -47.69 -5.07 1.52
CA ASP A 141 -48.95 -5.67 1.89
C ASP A 141 -50.07 -5.24 0.93
N ALA A 142 -50.58 -6.21 0.16
CA ALA A 142 -51.69 -6.01 -0.76
C ALA A 142 -52.99 -5.59 -0.04
N SER A 143 -53.11 -5.83 1.27
CA SER A 143 -54.24 -5.39 2.08
C SER A 143 -54.20 -3.88 2.40
N GLY A 144 -53.03 -3.24 2.25
CA GLY A 144 -52.80 -1.81 2.52
C GLY A 144 -53.32 -0.85 1.44
N GLY A 145 -53.98 -1.37 0.39
CA GLY A 145 -54.62 -0.55 -0.65
C GLY A 145 -53.68 0.14 -1.65
N THR A 146 -52.36 -0.02 -1.52
CA THR A 146 -51.37 0.50 -2.46
C THR A 146 -51.19 -0.45 -3.64
N GLY A 147 -51.28 0.09 -4.85
CA GLY A 147 -51.04 -0.68 -6.07
C GLY A 147 -49.58 -1.10 -6.21
N VAL A 148 -49.31 -2.22 -6.88
CA VAL A 148 -47.94 -2.75 -7.11
C VAL A 148 -46.99 -1.69 -7.69
N VAL A 149 -47.48 -0.89 -8.64
CA VAL A 149 -46.68 0.16 -9.31
C VAL A 149 -46.34 1.29 -8.34
N GLU A 150 -47.29 1.70 -7.50
CA GLU A 150 -47.08 2.77 -6.51
C GLU A 150 -46.08 2.32 -5.46
N HIS A 151 -46.21 1.08 -4.98
CA HIS A 151 -45.27 0.49 -4.04
C HIS A 151 -43.86 0.33 -4.64
N LEU A 152 -43.75 -0.05 -5.92
CA LEU A 152 -42.47 -0.10 -6.62
C LEU A 152 -41.81 1.28 -6.72
N LEU A 153 -42.58 2.32 -7.06
CA LEU A 153 -42.06 3.70 -7.13
C LEU A 153 -41.61 4.19 -5.74
N TYR A 154 -42.37 3.87 -4.70
CA TYR A 154 -42.00 4.15 -3.32
C TYR A 154 -40.70 3.44 -2.93
N ALA A 155 -40.54 2.17 -3.27
CA ALA A 155 -39.31 1.41 -3.02
C ALA A 155 -38.09 2.02 -3.73
N VAL A 156 -38.24 2.37 -5.01
CA VAL A 156 -37.15 3.01 -5.79
C VAL A 156 -36.77 4.35 -5.17
N PHE A 157 -37.74 5.20 -4.84
CA PHE A 157 -37.47 6.52 -4.28
C PHE A 157 -36.89 6.44 -2.86
N GLY A 158 -37.45 5.59 -2.01
CA GLY A 158 -36.95 5.36 -0.65
C GLY A 158 -35.52 4.83 -0.64
N ALA A 159 -35.25 3.81 -1.47
CA ALA A 159 -33.90 3.26 -1.62
C ALA A 159 -32.91 4.28 -2.20
N PHE A 160 -33.35 5.11 -3.15
CA PHE A 160 -32.53 6.19 -3.71
C PHE A 160 -32.13 7.20 -2.64
N VAL A 161 -33.09 7.72 -1.86
CA VAL A 161 -32.83 8.68 -0.78
C VAL A 161 -31.89 8.07 0.25
N LEU A 162 -32.15 6.83 0.67
CA LEU A 162 -31.31 6.10 1.62
C LEU A 162 -29.86 6.00 1.11
N ALA A 163 -29.66 5.58 -0.14
CA ALA A 163 -28.34 5.43 -0.73
C ALA A 163 -27.61 6.78 -0.86
N VAL A 164 -28.30 7.85 -1.27
CA VAL A 164 -27.73 9.19 -1.40
C VAL A 164 -27.21 9.72 -0.06
N ILE A 165 -27.97 9.55 1.03
CA ILE A 165 -27.53 10.01 2.35
C ILE A 165 -26.23 9.30 2.75
N HIS A 166 -26.16 7.98 2.59
CA HIS A 166 -24.95 7.24 2.93
C HIS A 166 -23.76 7.58 2.01
N CYS A 167 -24.02 7.81 0.72
CA CYS A 167 -23.01 8.29 -0.22
C CYS A 167 -22.46 9.67 0.16
N PHE A 168 -23.25 10.55 0.76
CA PHE A 168 -22.77 11.84 1.25
C PHE A 168 -21.67 11.65 2.31
N PHE A 169 -21.88 10.78 3.30
CA PHE A 169 -20.86 10.49 4.31
C PHE A 169 -19.63 9.81 3.71
N ALA A 170 -19.83 8.89 2.76
CA ALA A 170 -18.73 8.27 2.02
C ALA A 170 -17.90 9.31 1.23
N ALA A 171 -18.55 10.29 0.61
CA ALA A 171 -17.88 11.35 -0.12
C ALA A 171 -17.01 12.22 0.81
N VAL A 172 -17.48 12.53 2.01
CA VAL A 172 -16.68 13.23 3.04
C VAL A 172 -15.44 12.42 3.39
N GLY A 173 -15.59 11.13 3.68
CA GLY A 173 -14.49 10.23 3.97
C GLY A 173 -13.46 10.15 2.85
N MET A 174 -13.94 9.98 1.61
CA MET A 174 -13.13 9.95 0.40
C MET A 174 -12.33 11.24 0.21
N MET A 175 -12.94 12.39 0.46
CA MET A 175 -12.27 13.69 0.38
C MET A 175 -11.12 13.79 1.39
N ILE A 176 -11.32 13.30 2.61
CA ILE A 176 -10.25 13.23 3.63
C ILE A 176 -9.12 12.31 3.14
N GLY A 177 -9.45 11.16 2.56
CA GLY A 177 -8.46 10.21 2.02
C GLY A 177 -7.64 10.82 0.88
N TRP A 178 -8.28 11.61 0.03
CA TRP A 178 -7.61 12.35 -1.04
C TRP A 178 -6.65 13.40 -0.52
N LEU A 179 -7.08 14.20 0.47
CA LEU A 179 -6.22 15.20 1.09
C LEU A 179 -5.02 14.54 1.79
N PHE A 180 -5.22 13.39 2.44
CA PHE A 180 -4.15 12.63 3.09
C PHE A 180 -3.06 12.20 2.11
N LEU A 181 -3.42 11.61 0.96
CA LEU A 181 -2.45 11.22 -0.06
C LEU A 181 -1.70 12.43 -0.63
N LYS A 182 -2.43 13.52 -0.89
CA LYS A 182 -1.84 14.74 -1.44
C LYS A 182 -0.87 15.43 -0.48
N LEU A 183 -1.12 15.34 0.83
CA LEU A 183 -0.20 15.83 1.86
C LEU A 183 1.06 14.96 1.94
N LYS A 184 0.90 13.64 1.85
CA LYS A 184 2.03 12.70 1.85
C LYS A 184 2.95 12.91 0.64
N GLU A 185 2.39 13.02 -0.56
CA GLU A 185 3.17 13.26 -1.78
C GLU A 185 4.03 14.54 -1.68
N ARG A 186 3.47 15.63 -1.14
CA ARG A 186 4.23 16.87 -0.91
C ARG A 186 5.33 16.75 0.15
N TYR A 187 5.15 15.87 1.13
CA TYR A 187 6.16 15.63 2.16
C TYR A 187 7.34 14.87 1.57
N ASP A 188 7.07 13.78 0.85
CA ASP A 188 8.08 12.94 0.21
C ASP A 188 8.90 13.73 -0.84
N GLU A 189 8.26 14.63 -1.60
CA GLU A 189 8.96 15.54 -2.54
C GLU A 189 9.97 16.47 -1.84
N LYS A 190 9.62 16.99 -0.65
CA LYS A 190 10.51 17.90 0.10
C LYS A 190 11.71 17.18 0.69
N GLU A 191 11.56 15.94 1.13
CA GLU A 191 12.64 15.13 1.69
C GLU A 191 13.65 14.71 0.61
N SER A 192 13.20 14.49 -0.63
CA SER A 192 14.08 14.18 -1.77
C SER A 192 14.95 15.35 -2.27
N LEU A 193 14.67 16.58 -1.82
CA LEU A 193 15.36 17.81 -2.23
C LEU A 193 16.34 18.33 -1.16
N VAL A 194 16.46 17.64 -0.03
CA VAL A 194 17.37 17.95 1.09
C VAL A 194 18.47 16.89 1.14
#